data_AF-A0A5B9WSQ7-F1
#
_entry.id   AF-A0A5B9WSQ7-F1
#
_cell.length_a   1.000
_cell.length_b   1.000
_cell.length_c   1.000
_cell.angle_alpha   90.00
_cell.angle_beta   90.00
_cell.angle_gamma   90.00
#
_symmetry.space_group_name_H-M   'P 1'
#
loop_
_entity.id
_entity.type
_entity.pdbx_description
1 polymer ?
#
loop_
_entity_poly.entity_id
_entity_poly.type
_entity_poly.pdbx_seq_one_letter_code
_entity_poly.pdbx_strand_id
1 'polypeptide(L)'
;MKPSFHFSFLSDAEQITPQTTLQSFCHRNSLSDLRKLLHTWLSETLSANDTIYDDTHHRADLLYLYNELHRLLDTVFLQYDQ
;
A
#
# COMPACT_ATOMS: atom_id res chain seq x y z
N MET A 1 10.47 23.11 -17.91
CA MET A 1 9.41 22.55 -17.05
C MET A 1 9.44 21.04 -17.18
N LYS A 2 9.70 20.30 -16.08
CA LYS A 2 9.60 18.83 -16.09
C LYS A 2 8.10 18.48 -16.14
N PRO A 3 7.63 17.63 -17.06
CA PRO A 3 6.26 17.15 -17.00
C PRO A 3 6.10 16.31 -15.73
N SER A 4 5.22 16.72 -14.82
CA SER A 4 4.75 15.87 -13.74
C SER A 4 3.82 14.83 -14.34
N PHE A 5 4.28 13.58 -14.43
CA PHE A 5 3.39 12.47 -14.72
C PHE A 5 2.53 12.23 -13.47
N HIS A 6 1.38 12.89 -13.40
CA HIS A 6 0.32 12.51 -12.47
C HIS A 6 -0.37 11.27 -13.01
N PHE A 7 0.24 10.11 -12.77
CA PHE A 7 -0.43 8.84 -12.99
C PHE A 7 -1.29 8.52 -11.77
N SER A 8 -2.60 8.38 -11.98
CA SER A 8 -3.56 8.00 -10.94
C SER A 8 -4.22 6.68 -11.32
N PHE A 9 -4.29 5.76 -10.36
CA PHE A 9 -5.09 4.54 -10.50
C PHE A 9 -6.57 4.76 -10.22
N LEU A 10 -6.96 5.95 -9.74
CA LEU A 10 -8.35 6.33 -9.50
C LEU A 10 -8.96 6.88 -10.79
N SER A 11 -10.15 6.41 -11.14
CA SER A 11 -10.97 7.03 -12.18
C SER A 11 -11.35 8.47 -11.82
N ASP A 12 -11.74 9.28 -12.82
CA ASP A 12 -12.14 10.68 -12.59
C ASP A 12 -13.25 10.81 -11.53
N ALA A 13 -14.20 9.86 -11.49
CA ALA A 13 -15.26 9.83 -10.49
C ALA A 13 -14.74 9.53 -9.08
N GLU A 14 -13.79 8.61 -8.95
CA GLU A 14 -13.16 8.26 -7.67
C GLU A 14 -12.25 9.38 -7.16
N GLN A 15 -11.65 10.17 -8.04
CA GLN A 15 -10.88 11.35 -7.63
C GLN A 15 -11.77 12.45 -7.04
N ILE A 16 -13.01 12.57 -7.50
CA ILE A 16 -13.98 13.53 -6.94
C ILE A 16 -14.49 13.03 -5.57
N THR A 17 -14.62 11.71 -5.39
CA THR A 17 -15.21 11.11 -4.18
C THR A 17 -14.37 9.97 -3.58
N PRO A 18 -13.10 10.23 -3.21
CA PRO A 18 -12.16 9.18 -2.81
C PRO A 18 -12.59 8.43 -1.54
N GLN A 19 -13.40 9.06 -0.68
CA GLN A 19 -13.94 8.42 0.51
C GLN A 19 -14.81 7.21 0.17
N THR A 20 -15.55 7.26 -0.94
CA THR A 20 -16.41 6.14 -1.37
C THR A 20 -15.58 4.94 -1.82
N THR A 21 -14.43 5.20 -2.46
CA THR A 21 -13.45 4.17 -2.82
C THR A 21 -12.87 3.51 -1.58
N LEU A 22 -12.48 4.31 -0.56
CA LEU A 22 -11.96 3.79 0.71
C LEU A 22 -12.99 2.97 1.47
N GLN A 23 -14.23 3.47 1.60
CA GLN A 23 -15.31 2.73 2.25
C GLN A 23 -15.59 1.40 1.53
N SER A 24 -15.67 1.43 0.20
CA SER A 24 -15.86 0.22 -0.61
C SER A 24 -14.69 -0.75 -0.48
N PHE A 25 -13.46 -0.23 -0.34
CA PHE A 25 -12.27 -1.04 -0.10
C PHE A 25 -12.35 -1.76 1.26
N CYS A 26 -12.68 -1.06 2.34
CA CYS A 26 -12.85 -1.68 3.66
C CYS A 26 -13.98 -2.71 3.67
N HIS A 27 -15.10 -2.44 3.00
CA HIS A 27 -16.23 -3.37 2.97
C HIS A 27 -15.92 -4.69 2.23
N ARG A 28 -15.03 -4.65 1.23
CA ARG A 28 -14.69 -5.83 0.41
C ARG A 28 -13.52 -6.64 0.95
N ASN A 29 -12.75 -6.10 1.89
CA ASN A 29 -11.50 -6.70 2.33
C ASN A 29 -11.47 -6.82 3.84
N SER A 30 -10.85 -7.88 4.36
CA SER A 30 -10.51 -7.98 5.77
C SER A 30 -9.15 -7.36 6.05
N LEU A 31 -9.05 -6.53 7.09
CA LEU A 31 -7.77 -5.98 7.55
C LEU A 31 -6.74 -7.08 7.83
N SER A 32 -7.18 -8.22 8.40
CA SER A 32 -6.26 -9.33 8.70
C SER A 32 -5.66 -9.94 7.44
N ASP A 33 -6.45 -10.03 6.37
CA ASP A 33 -6.01 -10.67 5.13
C ASP A 33 -5.11 -9.74 4.32
N LEU A 34 -5.40 -8.44 4.33
CA LEU A 34 -4.51 -7.43 3.75
C LEU A 34 -3.16 -7.37 4.47
N ARG A 35 -3.13 -7.45 5.80
CA ARG A 35 -1.88 -7.51 6.57
C ARG A 35 -1.06 -8.75 6.23
N LYS A 36 -1.70 -9.91 6.09
CA LYS A 36 -1.04 -11.15 5.63
C LYS A 36 -0.48 -10.97 4.23
N LEU A 37 -1.26 -10.43 3.29
CA LEU A 37 -0.83 -10.19 1.92
C LEU A 37 0.39 -9.27 1.87
N LEU A 38 0.39 -8.18 2.64
CA LEU A 38 1.51 -7.24 2.72
C LEU A 38 2.76 -7.91 3.31
N HIS A 39 2.59 -8.78 4.31
CA HIS A 39 3.69 -9.56 4.88
C HIS A 39 4.28 -10.56 3.87
N THR A 40 3.42 -11.30 3.17
CA THR A 40 3.84 -12.22 2.09
C THR A 40 4.62 -11.47 1.02
N TRP A 41 4.12 -10.32 0.56
CA TRP A 41 4.81 -9.48 -0.42
C TRP A 41 6.22 -9.09 0.06
N LEU A 42 6.36 -8.62 1.30
CA LEU A 42 7.67 -8.27 1.85
C LEU A 42 8.60 -9.48 1.90
N SER A 43 8.11 -10.62 2.40
CA SER A 43 8.89 -11.85 2.52
C SER A 43 9.38 -12.36 1.17
N GLU A 44 8.49 -12.42 0.17
CA GLU A 44 8.83 -12.84 -1.18
C GLU A 44 9.84 -11.88 -1.82
N THR A 45 9.61 -10.57 -1.68
CA THR A 45 10.50 -9.53 -2.20
C THR A 45 11.89 -9.62 -1.58
N LEU A 46 12.04 -9.90 -0.29
CA LEU A 46 13.34 -10.05 0.35
C LEU A 46 14.02 -11.38 0.04
N SER A 47 13.25 -12.41 -0.31
CA SER A 47 13.76 -13.76 -0.61
C SER A 47 14.13 -13.97 -2.08
N ALA A 48 13.73 -13.06 -2.97
CA ALA A 48 13.99 -13.20 -4.39
C ALA A 48 15.50 -12.99 -4.69
N ASN A 49 16.06 -13.94 -5.45
CA ASN A 49 17.50 -14.04 -5.72
C ASN A 49 18.09 -12.91 -6.58
N ASP A 50 17.26 -12.09 -7.23
CA ASP A 50 17.67 -11.03 -8.14
C ASP A 50 17.12 -9.68 -7.68
N THR A 51 17.36 -9.35 -6.41
CA THR A 51 16.86 -8.12 -5.82
C THR A 51 17.98 -7.21 -5.38
N ILE A 52 17.72 -5.91 -5.47
CA ILE A 52 18.64 -4.88 -5.00
C ILE A 52 18.71 -4.79 -3.47
N TYR A 53 17.93 -5.62 -2.76
CA TYR A 53 17.71 -5.53 -1.32
C TYR A 53 18.75 -6.27 -0.48
N ASP A 54 19.81 -6.80 -1.10
CA ASP A 54 21.06 -7.13 -0.40
C ASP A 54 21.81 -5.87 0.06
N ASP A 55 21.61 -4.75 -0.65
CA ASP A 55 22.06 -3.45 -0.19
C ASP A 55 21.23 -2.97 1.02
N THR A 56 21.93 -2.49 2.04
CA THR A 56 21.30 -2.10 3.32
C THR A 56 20.40 -0.88 3.18
N HIS A 57 20.73 0.07 2.28
CA HIS A 57 19.90 1.27 2.08
C HIS A 57 18.60 0.90 1.37
N HIS A 58 18.67 0.14 0.28
CA HIS A 58 17.46 -0.32 -0.42
C HIS A 58 16.56 -1.15 0.51
N ARG A 59 17.16 -1.99 1.36
CA ARG A 59 16.41 -2.77 2.37
C ARG A 59 15.73 -1.88 3.40
N ALA A 60 16.43 -0.84 3.90
CA ALA A 60 15.86 0.10 4.84
C ALA A 60 14.67 0.87 4.24
N ASP A 61 14.80 1.33 3.00
CA ASP A 61 13.73 2.02 2.27
C ASP A 61 12.51 1.11 2.07
N LEU A 62 12.71 -0.16 1.72
CA LEU A 62 11.63 -1.15 1.58
C LEU A 62 10.89 -1.37 2.91
N LEU A 63 11.64 -1.54 4.00
CA LEU A 63 11.05 -1.73 5.34
C LEU A 63 10.31 -0.48 5.82
N TYR A 64 10.82 0.71 5.50
CA TYR A 64 10.12 1.96 5.76
C TYR A 64 8.78 2.01 5.03
N LEU A 65 8.77 1.74 3.72
CA LEU A 65 7.54 1.70 2.92
C LEU A 65 6.54 0.68 3.46
N TYR A 66 7.00 -0.53 3.79
CA TYR A 66 6.16 -1.58 4.40
C TYR A 66 5.46 -1.08 5.68
N ASN A 67 6.18 -0.37 6.55
CA ASN A 67 5.62 0.17 7.79
C ASN A 67 4.64 1.33 7.56
N GLU A 68 4.86 2.16 6.54
CA GLU A 68 3.90 3.20 6.14
C GLU A 68 2.62 2.59 5.57
N LEU A 69 2.72 1.52 4.75
CA LEU A 69 1.56 0.82 4.20
C LEU A 69 0.71 0.17 5.30
N HIS A 70 1.33 -0.45 6.31
CA HIS A 70 0.60 -0.97 7.48
C HIS A 70 -0.15 0.13 8.23
N ARG A 71 0.51 1.27 8.51
CA ARG A 71 -0.12 2.41 9.18
C ARG A 71 -1.27 2.99 8.37
N LEU A 72 -1.13 3.08 7.05
CA LEU A 72 -2.18 3.55 6.16
C LEU A 72 -3.38 2.60 6.18
N LEU A 73 -3.15 1.29 6.08
CA LEU A 73 -4.20 0.27 6.17
C LEU A 73 -4.96 0.38 7.50
N ASP A 74 -4.24 0.45 8.62
CA ASP A 74 -4.84 0.58 9.94
C ASP A 74 -5.69 1.85 10.06
N THR A 75 -5.18 2.97 9.57
CA THR A 75 -5.90 4.25 9.58
C THR A 75 -7.18 4.19 8.75
N VAL A 76 -7.10 3.62 7.55
CA VAL A 76 -8.24 3.48 6.64
C VAL A 76 -9.32 2.58 7.26
N PHE A 77 -8.95 1.46 7.87
CA PHE A 77 -9.93 0.58 8.52
C PHE A 77 -10.53 1.21 9.79
N LEU A 78 -9.73 1.87 10.64
CA LEU A 78 -10.26 2.57 11.81
C LEU A 78 -11.29 3.65 11.45
N GLN A 79 -11.17 4.26 10.27
CA GLN A 79 -12.06 5.31 9.81
C GLN A 79 -13.37 4.80 9.18
N TYR A 80 -13.38 3.58 8.62
CA TYR A 80 -14.48 3.10 7.77
C TYR A 80 -15.06 1.73 8.16
N ASP A 81 -14.45 1.00 9.09
CA ASP A 81 -14.90 -0.32 9.59
C ASP A 81 -15.67 -0.20 10.93
N GLN A 82 -16.41 0.90 11.12
CA GLN A 82 -17.33 1.11 12.26
C GLN A 82 -18.77 0.76 11.91
#